data_AF-A0A6D2VWK4-F1
#
_entry.id   AF-A0A6D2VWK4-F1
#
_cell.length_a   1.000
_cell.length_b   1.000
_cell.length_c   1.000
_cell.angle_alpha   90.00
_cell.angle_beta   90.00
_cell.angle_gamma   90.00
#
_symmetry.space_group_name_H-M   'P 1'
#
loop_
_entity.id
_entity.type
_entity.pdbx_description
1 polymer ?
#
loop_
_entity_poly.entity_id
_entity_poly.type
_entity_poly.pdbx_seq_one_letter_code
_entity_poly.pdbx_strand_id
1 'polypeptide(L)'
;MRLGPRTAALGLLLLCAAAAGAGKAEELHYPLGERRSDYDREALLGVQLHLKDKKRFEKANQDSGPGLSLEEFIAFEHPEEVDYMTEFVIQEALEEHDKNGDGFVSLEEFLGDYRWDPTANEDPEWILVEKDRFVNDYDKDNDGRLDPQELLPWVVPNNQGIAQEEALHLIDEMDLNGDKKLSEEEILENPDLFLTSEATDYGRQLHDDYFYHDEL
;
A
#
# COMPACT_ATOMS: atom_id res chain seq x y z
N MET A 1 -25.12 -17.95 8.53
CA MET A 1 -23.90 -18.75 8.29
C MET A 1 -22.72 -17.86 8.65
N ARG A 2 -21.95 -18.25 9.67
CA ARG A 2 -20.79 -17.50 10.18
C ARG A 2 -19.59 -17.78 9.26
N LEU A 3 -18.90 -16.73 8.81
CA LEU A 3 -17.59 -16.82 8.17
C LEU A 3 -16.53 -16.45 9.21
N GLY A 4 -15.57 -17.35 9.42
CA GLY A 4 -14.42 -17.18 10.32
C GLY A 4 -13.23 -16.46 9.65
N PRO A 5 -12.17 -16.16 10.41
CA PRO A 5 -11.19 -15.14 10.07
C PRO A 5 -10.06 -15.61 9.13
N ARG A 6 -9.78 -14.75 8.16
CA ARG A 6 -8.52 -14.41 7.48
C ARG A 6 -7.31 -15.36 7.71
N THR A 7 -6.95 -16.09 6.66
CA THR A 7 -5.61 -16.69 6.49
C THR A 7 -4.67 -15.67 5.86
N ALA A 8 -4.17 -14.74 6.68
CA ALA A 8 -3.00 -13.92 6.38
C ALA A 8 -1.85 -14.44 7.25
N ALA A 9 -1.31 -15.62 6.95
CA ALA A 9 -0.14 -16.18 7.63
C ALA A 9 0.33 -17.42 6.87
N LEU A 10 0.97 -17.26 5.71
CA LEU A 10 1.79 -18.32 5.12
C LEU A 10 3.00 -17.83 4.30
N GLY A 11 3.25 -16.51 4.23
CA GLY A 11 4.43 -15.96 3.55
C GLY A 11 5.70 -15.88 4.41
N LEU A 12 5.59 -15.88 5.74
CA LEU A 12 6.71 -15.50 6.63
C LEU A 12 7.58 -16.66 7.14
N LEU A 13 7.43 -17.88 6.61
CA LEU A 13 8.16 -19.05 7.11
C LEU A 13 9.35 -19.49 6.24
N LEU A 14 9.71 -18.71 5.21
CA LEU A 14 10.89 -18.98 4.38
C LEU A 14 12.10 -18.06 4.64
N LEU A 15 12.03 -17.14 5.61
CA LEU A 15 13.12 -16.20 5.87
C LEU A 15 14.19 -16.74 6.86
N CYS A 16 13.94 -17.83 7.60
CA CYS A 16 14.88 -18.32 8.63
C CYS A 16 15.76 -19.52 8.24
N ALA A 17 15.74 -20.00 7.00
CA ALA A 17 16.48 -21.22 6.61
C ALA A 17 17.73 -20.99 5.74
N ALA A 18 18.21 -19.75 5.58
CA ALA A 18 19.36 -19.46 4.72
C ALA A 18 20.71 -19.29 5.45
N ALA A 19 20.75 -19.48 6.77
CA ALA A 19 21.96 -19.22 7.56
C ALA A 19 22.36 -20.37 8.51
N ALA A 20 22.36 -21.62 8.05
CA ALA A 20 23.13 -22.69 8.71
C ALA A 20 23.39 -23.89 7.79
N GLY A 21 24.65 -24.11 7.44
CA GLY A 21 25.18 -25.45 7.14
C GLY A 21 25.11 -25.88 5.67
N ALA A 22 26.21 -25.66 4.95
CA ALA A 22 26.56 -26.43 3.76
C ALA A 22 26.73 -27.91 4.12
N GLY A 23 25.78 -28.77 3.71
CA GLY A 23 25.88 -30.21 3.92
C GLY A 23 24.77 -31.00 3.23
N LYS A 24 25.07 -31.52 2.03
CA LYS A 24 24.31 -32.50 1.22
C LYS A 24 22.87 -32.11 0.87
N ALA A 25 22.71 -31.54 -0.32
CA ALA A 25 21.47 -31.61 -1.07
C ALA A 25 21.17 -33.09 -1.39
N GLU A 26 20.28 -33.69 -0.61
CA GLU A 26 19.68 -34.98 -0.94
C GLU A 26 18.65 -34.73 -2.05
N GLU A 27 18.88 -35.38 -3.17
CA GLU A 27 18.15 -35.30 -4.43
C GLU A 27 16.67 -35.67 -4.20
N LEU A 28 15.78 -34.67 -4.14
CA LEU A 28 14.33 -34.90 -4.24
C LEU A 28 14.00 -35.25 -5.69
N HIS A 29 14.25 -36.50 -6.04
CA HIS A 29 13.93 -37.08 -7.33
C HIS A 29 12.41 -37.32 -7.40
N TYR A 30 11.65 -36.33 -7.87
CA TYR A 30 10.23 -36.51 -8.18
C TYR A 30 10.08 -37.32 -9.48
N PRO A 31 9.14 -38.29 -9.55
CA PRO A 31 9.04 -39.19 -10.69
C PRO A 31 8.53 -38.45 -11.93
N LEU A 32 9.27 -38.60 -13.03
CA LEU A 32 8.91 -38.15 -14.38
C LEU A 32 7.53 -38.72 -14.75
N GLY A 33 6.47 -37.90 -14.80
CA GLY A 33 5.17 -38.42 -15.25
C GLY A 33 4.02 -37.44 -15.42
N GLU A 34 3.85 -36.44 -14.54
CA GLU A 34 2.70 -35.52 -14.65
C GLU A 34 3.19 -34.07 -14.74
N ARG A 35 3.56 -33.65 -15.95
CA ARG A 35 3.79 -32.24 -16.26
C ARG A 35 2.43 -31.56 -16.38
N ARG A 36 1.88 -31.08 -15.27
CA ARG A 36 0.66 -30.28 -15.26
C ARG A 36 1.06 -28.80 -15.28
N SER A 37 0.53 -28.05 -16.25
CA SER A 37 0.91 -26.66 -16.55
C SER A 37 0.55 -25.64 -15.47
N ASP A 38 -0.33 -26.03 -14.55
CA ASP A 38 -0.74 -25.28 -13.36
C ASP A 38 0.41 -25.18 -12.33
N TYR A 39 1.11 -26.28 -12.04
CA TYR A 39 2.25 -26.28 -11.10
C TYR A 39 3.45 -25.47 -11.62
N ASP A 40 3.71 -25.52 -12.93
CA ASP A 40 4.77 -24.71 -13.55
C ASP A 40 4.44 -23.21 -13.45
N ARG A 41 3.16 -22.84 -13.57
CA ARG A 41 2.69 -21.45 -13.41
C ARG A 41 2.79 -20.98 -11.96
N GLU A 42 2.37 -21.78 -10.99
CA GLU A 42 2.48 -21.43 -9.56
C GLU A 42 3.94 -21.26 -9.14
N ALA A 43 4.84 -22.14 -9.60
CA ALA A 43 6.28 -22.03 -9.35
C ALA A 43 6.86 -20.75 -9.97
N LEU A 44 6.46 -20.40 -11.20
CA LEU A 44 6.90 -19.17 -11.87
C LEU A 44 6.39 -17.91 -11.15
N LEU A 45 5.14 -17.90 -10.71
CA LEU A 45 4.57 -16.80 -9.93
C LEU A 45 5.28 -16.65 -8.58
N GLY A 46 5.56 -17.75 -7.89
CA GLY A 46 6.32 -17.74 -6.64
C GLY A 46 7.75 -17.17 -6.81
N VAL A 47 8.43 -17.54 -7.90
CA VAL A 47 9.75 -16.96 -8.23
C VAL A 47 9.65 -15.47 -8.53
N GLN A 48 8.63 -15.03 -9.26
CA GLN A 48 8.45 -13.62 -9.61
C GLN A 48 8.18 -12.76 -8.37
N LEU A 49 7.31 -13.23 -7.48
CA LEU A 49 7.04 -12.57 -6.19
C LEU A 49 8.31 -12.48 -5.34
N HIS A 50 9.04 -13.59 -5.21
CA HIS A 50 10.29 -13.61 -4.47
C HIS A 50 11.33 -12.61 -5.01
N LEU A 51 11.44 -12.48 -6.33
CA LEU A 51 12.36 -11.52 -6.94
C LEU A 51 11.94 -10.06 -6.69
N LYS A 52 10.64 -9.77 -6.71
CA LYS A 52 10.11 -8.44 -6.37
C LYS A 52 10.41 -8.09 -4.91
N ASP A 53 10.05 -8.98 -3.99
CA ASP A 53 10.29 -8.79 -2.55
C ASP A 53 11.78 -8.65 -2.26
N LYS A 54 12.63 -9.42 -2.95
CA LYS A 54 14.08 -9.31 -2.81
C LYS A 54 14.60 -7.94 -3.25
N LYS A 55 14.15 -7.41 -4.40
CA LYS A 55 14.54 -6.06 -4.85
C LYS A 55 14.09 -5.00 -3.84
N ARG A 56 12.88 -5.12 -3.30
CA ARG A 56 12.34 -4.21 -2.29
C ARG A 56 13.17 -4.26 -1.00
N PHE A 57 13.48 -5.46 -0.52
CA PHE A 57 14.35 -5.68 0.64
C PHE A 57 15.73 -5.04 0.44
N GLU A 58 16.36 -5.24 -0.72
CA GLU A 58 17.67 -4.66 -1.03
C GLU A 58 17.64 -3.13 -1.09
N LYS A 59 16.55 -2.52 -1.56
CA LYS A 59 16.40 -1.05 -1.56
C LYS A 59 16.11 -0.50 -0.16
N ALA A 60 15.29 -1.21 0.63
CA ALA A 60 14.95 -0.83 2.00
C ALA A 60 16.15 -0.95 2.95
N ASN A 61 17.02 -1.94 2.73
CA ASN A 61 18.22 -2.18 3.53
C ASN A 61 19.35 -1.19 3.20
N GLN A 62 19.37 -0.05 3.88
CA GLN A 62 20.34 1.02 3.66
C GLN A 62 21.72 0.67 4.23
N ASP A 63 21.77 -0.07 5.34
CA ASP A 63 23.03 -0.43 6.00
C ASP A 63 23.70 -1.68 5.39
N SER A 64 23.00 -2.37 4.47
CA SER A 64 23.43 -3.62 3.83
C SER A 64 23.74 -4.75 4.82
N GLY A 65 23.08 -4.73 5.98
CA GLY A 65 23.15 -5.77 7.00
C GLY A 65 22.46 -7.06 6.59
N PRO A 66 22.58 -8.14 7.38
CA PRO A 66 21.93 -9.42 7.09
C PRO A 66 20.40 -9.39 7.30
N GLY A 67 19.83 -8.30 7.82
CA GLY A 67 18.40 -8.11 8.09
C GLY A 67 18.04 -6.64 8.06
N LEU A 68 16.78 -6.31 8.33
CA LEU A 68 16.28 -4.94 8.39
C LEU A 68 16.19 -4.49 9.85
N SER A 69 16.59 -3.25 10.12
CA SER A 69 16.20 -2.52 11.34
C SER A 69 14.69 -2.24 11.36
N LEU A 70 14.15 -1.74 12.48
CA LEU A 70 12.72 -1.42 12.57
C LEU A 70 12.32 -0.38 11.53
N GLU A 71 13.16 0.64 11.35
CA GLU A 71 12.95 1.72 10.38
C GLU A 71 13.01 1.20 8.93
N GLU A 72 13.98 0.34 8.62
CA GLU A 72 14.08 -0.29 7.29
C GLU A 72 12.96 -1.31 7.04
N PHE A 73 12.47 -1.97 8.10
CA PHE A 73 11.33 -2.88 8.01
C PHE A 73 10.03 -2.12 7.70
N ILE A 74 9.81 -0.97 8.33
CA ILE A 74 8.70 -0.07 7.98
C ILE A 74 8.83 0.37 6.52
N ALA A 75 10.02 0.75 6.07
CA ALA A 75 10.25 1.13 4.68
C ALA A 75 10.05 -0.04 3.68
N PHE A 76 10.22 -1.28 4.11
CA PHE A 76 9.94 -2.47 3.30
C PHE A 76 8.44 -2.77 3.21
N GLU A 77 7.70 -2.66 4.31
CA GLU A 77 6.25 -2.93 4.37
C GLU A 77 5.42 -1.79 3.79
N HIS A 78 5.81 -0.54 4.10
CA HIS A 78 5.16 0.71 3.70
C HIS A 78 6.13 1.63 2.96
N PRO A 79 6.64 1.22 1.77
CA PRO A 79 7.58 2.01 1.00
C PRO A 79 7.01 3.38 0.57
N GLU A 80 5.69 3.52 0.50
CA GLU A 80 4.98 4.77 0.22
C GLU A 80 5.13 5.83 1.31
N GLU A 81 5.46 5.44 2.55
CA GLU A 81 5.60 6.38 3.67
C GLU A 81 7.03 6.93 3.82
N VAL A 82 7.97 6.49 2.97
CA VAL A 82 9.40 6.75 3.16
C VAL A 82 10.05 7.34 1.90
N ASP A 83 10.55 8.57 2.02
CA ASP A 83 11.09 9.37 0.91
C ASP A 83 12.13 8.65 0.02
N TYR A 84 13.04 7.86 0.61
CA TYR A 84 14.09 7.18 -0.16
C TYR A 84 13.59 5.94 -0.91
N MET A 85 12.40 5.43 -0.55
CA MET A 85 11.72 4.33 -1.22
C MET A 85 10.78 4.83 -2.32
N THR A 86 10.44 6.12 -2.36
CA THR A 86 9.54 6.73 -3.34
C THR A 86 9.88 6.39 -4.79
N GLU A 87 11.16 6.46 -5.16
CA GLU A 87 11.62 6.10 -6.52
C GLU A 87 11.31 4.62 -6.85
N PHE A 88 11.43 3.73 -5.86
CA PHE A 88 11.12 2.32 -6.03
C PHE A 88 9.62 2.10 -6.24
N VAL A 89 8.76 2.80 -5.47
CA VAL A 89 7.30 2.73 -5.62
C VAL A 89 6.86 3.21 -7.01
N ILE A 90 7.41 4.33 -7.48
CA ILE A 90 7.14 4.83 -8.83
C ILE A 90 7.57 3.81 -9.89
N GLN A 91 8.76 3.23 -9.74
CA GLN A 91 9.24 2.22 -10.67
C GLN A 91 8.38 0.95 -10.68
N GLU A 92 7.90 0.50 -9.52
CA GLU A 92 6.98 -0.64 -9.42
C GLU A 92 5.65 -0.35 -10.14
N ALA A 93 5.10 0.85 -9.96
CA ALA A 93 3.90 1.27 -10.67
C ALA A 93 4.11 1.34 -12.19
N LEU A 94 5.25 1.86 -12.66
CA LEU A 94 5.59 1.84 -14.08
C LEU A 94 5.72 0.40 -14.61
N GLU A 95 6.41 -0.49 -13.91
CA GLU A 95 6.53 -1.91 -14.31
C GLU A 95 5.15 -2.61 -14.42
N GLU A 96 4.15 -2.15 -13.66
CA GLU A 96 2.80 -2.69 -13.68
C GLU A 96 1.91 -2.06 -14.76
N HIS A 97 1.98 -0.75 -14.94
CA HIS A 97 1.03 0.01 -15.76
C HIS A 97 1.56 0.41 -17.14
N ASP A 98 2.85 0.73 -17.29
CA ASP A 98 3.47 1.07 -18.57
C ASP A 98 3.58 -0.19 -19.46
N LYS A 99 2.62 -0.36 -20.36
CA LYS A 99 2.56 -1.53 -21.25
C LYS A 99 3.43 -1.33 -22.49
N ASN A 100 3.68 -0.08 -22.86
CA ASN A 100 4.35 0.27 -24.10
C ASN A 100 5.87 0.48 -23.91
N GLY A 101 6.32 0.68 -22.67
CA GLY A 101 7.71 0.79 -22.24
C GLY A 101 8.35 2.14 -22.52
N ASP A 102 7.56 3.21 -22.63
CA ASP A 102 8.06 4.58 -22.86
C ASP A 102 8.44 5.33 -21.59
N GLY A 103 8.18 4.74 -20.41
CA GLY A 103 8.49 5.32 -19.11
C GLY A 103 7.46 6.32 -18.61
N PHE A 104 6.29 6.40 -19.25
CA PHE A 104 5.16 7.23 -18.85
C PHE A 104 3.91 6.35 -18.66
N VAL A 105 2.88 6.90 -18.00
CA VAL A 105 1.56 6.27 -17.93
C VAL A 105 0.57 7.09 -18.73
N SER A 106 0.18 6.58 -19.90
CA SER A 106 -0.89 7.18 -20.71
C SER A 106 -2.26 7.02 -20.03
N LEU A 107 -3.25 7.82 -20.45
CA LEU A 107 -4.63 7.67 -19.98
C LEU A 107 -5.17 6.25 -20.22
N GLU A 108 -4.82 5.63 -21.35
CA GLU A 108 -5.20 4.25 -21.65
C GLU A 108 -4.61 3.26 -20.63
N GLU A 109 -3.34 3.44 -20.25
CA GLU A 109 -2.66 2.60 -19.26
C GLU A 109 -3.18 2.84 -17.82
N PHE A 110 -3.56 4.08 -17.53
CA PHE A 110 -4.19 4.47 -16.27
C PHE A 110 -5.58 3.84 -16.10
N LEU A 111 -6.40 3.81 -17.17
CA LEU A 111 -7.70 3.14 -17.17
C LEU A 111 -7.59 1.60 -17.20
N GLY A 112 -6.38 1.07 -17.38
CA GLY A 112 -6.06 -0.35 -17.29
C GLY A 112 -6.77 -1.21 -18.35
N ASP A 113 -7.42 -2.29 -17.92
CA ASP A 113 -8.09 -3.24 -18.81
C ASP A 113 -9.46 -2.76 -19.33
N TYR A 114 -9.85 -1.50 -19.05
CA TYR A 114 -11.09 -0.96 -19.59
C TYR A 114 -11.03 -0.91 -21.12
N ARG A 115 -11.94 -1.66 -21.75
CA ARG A 115 -12.11 -1.65 -23.20
C ARG A 115 -13.35 -0.85 -23.53
N TRP A 116 -13.14 0.26 -24.23
CA TRP A 116 -14.23 1.04 -24.82
C TRP A 116 -15.16 0.11 -25.60
N ASP A 117 -16.45 0.14 -25.27
CA ASP A 117 -17.49 -0.55 -26.02
C ASP A 117 -17.99 0.39 -27.14
N PRO A 118 -17.66 0.12 -28.43
CA PRO A 118 -18.09 0.95 -29.54
C PRO A 118 -19.62 0.93 -29.77
N THR A 119 -20.36 0.08 -29.05
CA THR A 119 -21.83 0.04 -29.07
C THR A 119 -22.48 0.79 -27.92
N ALA A 120 -21.69 1.22 -26.91
CA ALA A 120 -22.16 2.10 -25.85
C ALA A 120 -22.21 3.55 -26.37
N ASN A 121 -23.30 4.25 -26.07
CA ASN A 121 -23.44 5.67 -26.43
C ASN A 121 -22.61 6.59 -25.52
N GLU A 122 -22.33 6.15 -24.29
CA GLU A 122 -21.65 6.92 -23.25
C GLU A 122 -20.72 6.01 -22.43
N ASP A 123 -19.62 6.56 -21.95
CA ASP A 123 -18.75 5.90 -20.98
C ASP A 123 -19.47 5.73 -19.64
N PRO A 124 -19.15 4.66 -18.87
CA PRO A 124 -19.58 4.54 -17.49
C PRO A 124 -19.18 5.77 -16.65
N GLU A 125 -20.02 6.15 -15.69
CA GLU A 125 -19.78 7.32 -14.83
C GLU A 125 -18.42 7.25 -14.12
N TRP A 126 -18.01 6.07 -13.66
CA TRP A 126 -16.70 5.89 -13.03
C TRP A 126 -15.52 6.19 -13.97
N ILE A 127 -15.65 5.93 -15.29
CA ILE A 127 -14.64 6.29 -16.29
C ILE A 127 -14.56 7.80 -16.45
N LEU A 128 -15.70 8.49 -16.44
CA LEU A 128 -15.73 9.94 -16.53
C LEU A 128 -15.02 10.57 -15.32
N VAL A 129 -15.28 10.05 -14.12
CA VAL A 129 -14.59 10.49 -12.89
C VAL A 129 -13.09 10.24 -12.97
N GLU A 130 -12.67 9.07 -13.45
CA GLU A 130 -11.25 8.71 -13.49
C GLU A 130 -10.49 9.51 -14.58
N LYS A 131 -11.13 9.80 -15.71
CA LYS A 131 -10.60 10.73 -16.71
C LYS A 131 -10.48 12.15 -16.17
N ASP A 132 -11.48 12.62 -15.43
CA ASP A 132 -11.46 13.94 -14.82
C ASP A 132 -10.32 14.05 -13.79
N ARG A 133 -10.18 13.04 -12.93
CA ARG A 133 -9.08 12.91 -11.96
C ARG A 133 -7.72 12.91 -12.66
N PHE A 134 -7.56 12.13 -13.73
CA PHE A 134 -6.31 12.08 -14.50
C PHE A 134 -5.89 13.48 -14.96
N VAL A 135 -6.80 14.21 -15.60
CA VAL A 135 -6.50 15.52 -16.19
C VAL A 135 -6.35 16.62 -15.13
N ASN A 136 -7.19 16.62 -14.09
CA ASN A 136 -7.22 17.73 -13.13
C ASN A 136 -6.24 17.51 -11.96
N ASP A 137 -6.10 16.27 -11.49
CA ASP A 137 -5.38 15.96 -10.27
C ASP A 137 -3.94 15.52 -10.52
N TYR A 138 -3.66 14.84 -11.64
CA TYR A 138 -2.35 14.23 -11.90
C TYR A 138 -1.57 14.89 -13.05
N ASP A 139 -2.15 15.02 -14.25
CA ASP A 139 -1.51 15.59 -15.45
C ASP A 139 -1.36 17.13 -15.31
N LYS A 140 -0.26 17.58 -14.69
CA LYS A 140 -0.04 19.00 -14.38
C LYS A 140 0.43 19.78 -15.59
N ASP A 141 1.21 19.16 -16.46
CA ASP A 141 1.70 19.80 -17.68
C ASP A 141 0.75 19.69 -18.89
N ASN A 142 -0.32 18.89 -18.75
CA ASN A 142 -1.37 18.65 -19.75
C ASN A 142 -0.83 18.03 -21.04
N ASP A 143 0.21 17.20 -20.96
CA ASP A 143 0.77 16.49 -22.11
C ASP A 143 0.05 15.14 -22.41
N GLY A 144 -0.92 14.75 -21.57
CA GLY A 144 -1.79 13.60 -21.76
C GLY A 144 -1.22 12.27 -21.26
N ARG A 145 -0.13 12.30 -20.51
CA ARG A 145 0.54 11.14 -19.91
C ARG A 145 1.16 11.58 -18.58
N LEU A 146 1.35 10.65 -17.66
CA LEU A 146 1.94 10.95 -16.35
C LEU A 146 3.43 10.64 -16.38
N ASP A 147 4.23 11.65 -16.09
CA ASP A 147 5.65 11.47 -15.81
C ASP A 147 5.89 10.89 -14.40
N PRO A 148 7.11 10.45 -14.04
CA PRO A 148 7.41 9.89 -12.72
C PRO A 148 7.05 10.80 -11.53
N GLN A 149 7.09 12.13 -11.69
CA GLN A 149 6.72 13.09 -10.64
C GLN A 149 5.21 13.27 -10.54
N GLU A 150 4.51 13.27 -11.66
CA GLU A 150 3.04 13.34 -11.73
C GLU A 150 2.37 12.03 -11.31
N LEU A 151 3.07 10.90 -11.45
CA LEU A 151 2.64 9.60 -10.96
C LEU A 151 2.66 9.52 -9.42
N LEU A 152 3.52 10.31 -8.78
CA LEU A 152 3.78 10.22 -7.35
C LEU A 152 2.52 10.37 -6.49
N PRO A 153 1.65 11.38 -6.68
CA PRO A 153 0.43 11.54 -5.88
C PRO A 153 -0.62 10.46 -6.13
N TRP A 154 -0.50 9.71 -7.24
CA TRP A 154 -1.36 8.57 -7.54
C TRP A 154 -0.91 7.32 -6.78
N VAL A 155 0.41 7.07 -6.68
CA VAL A 155 0.98 5.87 -6.07
C VAL A 155 1.30 6.03 -4.58
N VAL A 156 1.59 7.25 -4.14
CA VAL A 156 1.84 7.60 -2.74
C VAL A 156 0.72 8.53 -2.26
N PRO A 157 -0.24 8.02 -1.46
CA PRO A 157 -1.26 8.87 -0.87
C PRO A 157 -0.65 9.80 0.18
N ASN A 158 -1.10 11.05 0.23
CA ASN A 158 -0.67 12.03 1.23
C ASN A 158 -1.33 11.78 2.61
N ASN A 159 -1.07 10.61 3.20
CA ASN A 159 -1.66 10.18 4.46
C ASN A 159 -1.37 11.16 5.60
N GLN A 160 -0.15 11.72 5.65
CA GLN A 160 0.23 12.68 6.67
C GLN A 160 -0.54 14.00 6.56
N GLY A 161 -0.73 14.51 5.33
CA GLY A 161 -1.51 15.72 5.10
C GLY A 161 -2.97 15.53 5.46
N ILE A 162 -3.56 14.40 5.06
CA ILE A 162 -4.95 14.04 5.40
C ILE A 162 -5.09 13.92 6.93
N ALA A 163 -4.22 13.16 7.58
CA ALA A 163 -4.25 13.02 9.04
C ALA A 163 -4.09 14.37 9.78
N GLN A 164 -3.26 15.27 9.25
CA GLN A 164 -3.09 16.61 9.81
C GLN A 164 -4.35 17.46 9.62
N GLU A 165 -4.98 17.42 8.44
CA GLU A 165 -6.22 18.14 8.15
C GLU A 165 -7.36 17.68 9.05
N GLU A 166 -7.55 16.36 9.19
CA GLU A 166 -8.56 15.77 10.07
C GLU A 166 -8.32 16.15 11.54
N ALA A 167 -7.07 16.13 12.00
CA ALA A 167 -6.72 16.54 13.36
C ALA A 167 -6.97 18.04 13.59
N LEU A 168 -6.64 18.89 12.62
CA LEU A 168 -6.91 20.33 12.70
C LEU A 168 -8.40 20.62 12.70
N HIS A 169 -9.17 19.95 11.84
CA HIS A 169 -10.62 20.08 11.78
C HIS A 169 -11.26 19.72 13.12
N LEU A 170 -10.85 18.60 13.72
CA LEU A 170 -11.32 18.19 15.04
C LEU A 170 -11.01 19.24 16.11
N ILE A 171 -9.81 19.81 16.11
CA ILE A 171 -9.42 20.87 17.05
C ILE A 171 -10.29 22.12 16.84
N ASP A 172 -10.43 22.58 15.59
CA ASP A 172 -11.19 23.78 15.25
C ASP A 172 -12.68 23.67 15.62
N GLU A 173 -13.27 22.48 15.56
CA GLU A 173 -14.67 22.26 15.94
C GLU A 173 -14.91 22.14 17.45
N MET A 174 -13.90 21.72 18.22
CA MET A 174 -14.04 21.40 19.64
C MET A 174 -13.36 22.40 20.59
N ASP A 175 -12.39 23.19 20.11
CA ASP A 175 -11.69 24.20 20.91
C ASP A 175 -12.58 25.42 21.17
N LEU A 176 -13.28 25.40 22.31
CA LEU A 176 -14.20 26.47 22.72
C LEU A 176 -13.44 27.69 23.25
N ASN A 177 -12.23 27.48 23.75
CA ASN A 177 -11.45 28.52 24.44
C ASN A 177 -10.43 29.22 23.51
N GLY A 178 -10.15 28.64 22.35
CA GLY A 178 -9.29 29.19 21.30
C GLY A 178 -7.78 29.02 21.54
N ASP A 179 -7.35 28.10 22.42
CA ASP A 179 -5.93 27.86 22.73
C ASP A 179 -5.25 26.82 21.81
N LYS A 180 -6.00 26.31 20.82
CA LYS A 180 -5.62 25.31 19.82
C LYS A 180 -5.29 23.95 20.41
N LYS A 181 -5.93 23.61 21.53
CA LYS A 181 -5.81 22.32 22.20
C LYS A 181 -7.19 21.84 22.60
N LEU A 182 -7.31 20.54 22.84
CA LEU A 182 -8.51 19.95 23.41
C LEU A 182 -8.26 19.64 24.87
N SER A 183 -9.02 20.31 25.74
CA SER A 183 -9.14 19.97 27.15
C SER A 183 -10.11 18.81 27.38
N GLU A 184 -9.99 18.15 28.53
CA GLU A 184 -10.94 17.09 28.92
C GLU A 184 -12.36 17.63 29.00
N GLU A 185 -12.52 18.86 29.52
CA GLU A 185 -13.80 19.52 29.60
C GLU A 185 -14.44 19.74 28.21
N GLU A 186 -13.69 20.22 27.23
CA GLU A 186 -14.16 20.40 25.84
C GLU A 186 -14.55 19.08 25.17
N ILE A 187 -13.79 18.01 25.43
CA ILE A 187 -14.10 16.68 24.92
C ILE A 187 -15.40 16.15 25.52
N LEU A 188 -15.61 16.35 26.83
CA LEU A 188 -16.81 15.92 27.53
C LEU A 188 -18.06 16.73 27.17
N GLU A 189 -17.91 17.96 26.66
CA GLU A 189 -19.04 18.76 26.16
C GLU A 189 -19.61 18.20 24.84
N ASN A 190 -18.76 17.67 23.96
CA ASN A 190 -19.19 17.06 22.70
C ASN A 190 -18.48 15.72 22.42
N PRO A 191 -18.78 14.67 23.20
CA PRO A 191 -18.10 13.38 23.08
C PRO A 191 -18.47 12.65 21.79
N ASP A 192 -19.69 12.87 21.27
CA ASP A 192 -20.14 12.26 20.02
C ASP A 192 -19.27 12.72 18.84
N LEU A 193 -19.01 14.02 18.74
CA LEU A 193 -18.14 14.57 17.69
C LEU A 193 -16.74 13.97 17.76
N PHE A 194 -16.14 13.93 18.95
CA PHE A 194 -14.83 13.34 19.19
C PHE A 194 -14.77 11.86 18.77
N LEU A 195 -15.78 11.07 19.12
CA LEU A 195 -15.85 9.65 18.80
C LEU A 195 -16.25 9.35 17.35
N THR A 196 -16.81 10.30 16.62
CA THR A 196 -17.14 10.11 15.19
C THR A 196 -16.09 10.65 14.24
N SER A 197 -15.08 11.34 14.74
CA SER A 197 -13.99 11.90 13.95
C SER A 197 -13.05 10.81 13.42
N GLU A 198 -12.60 10.94 12.18
CA GLU A 198 -11.56 10.08 11.61
C GLU A 198 -10.23 10.24 12.36
N ALA A 199 -9.96 11.42 12.90
CA ALA A 199 -8.74 11.71 13.66
C ALA A 199 -8.60 10.86 14.94
N THR A 200 -9.71 10.33 15.48
CA THR A 200 -9.71 9.44 16.65
C THR A 200 -9.91 7.97 16.27
N ASP A 201 -9.86 7.64 14.97
CA ASP A 201 -10.29 6.36 14.41
C ASP A 201 -11.70 5.99 14.91
N TYR A 202 -12.63 6.93 14.83
CA TYR A 202 -14.01 6.74 15.27
C TYR A 202 -14.10 6.25 16.74
N GLY A 203 -13.23 6.79 17.60
CA GLY A 203 -13.19 6.42 19.02
C GLY A 203 -12.77 4.98 19.31
N ARG A 204 -12.31 4.23 18.30
CA ARG A 204 -11.96 2.81 18.44
C ARG A 204 -10.88 2.59 19.50
N GLN A 205 -9.95 3.53 19.62
CA GLN A 205 -8.89 3.52 20.65
C GLN A 205 -9.42 3.69 22.08
N LEU A 206 -10.63 4.21 22.27
CA LEU A 206 -11.27 4.37 23.58
C LEU A 206 -12.17 3.19 23.95
N HIS A 207 -12.55 2.36 22.98
CA HIS A 207 -13.43 1.20 23.17
C HIS A 207 -12.67 -0.11 23.39
N ASP A 208 -11.34 -0.09 23.36
CA ASP A 208 -10.55 -1.31 23.43
C ASP A 208 -10.29 -1.73 24.90
N ASP A 209 -11.25 -2.49 25.46
CA ASP A 209 -11.12 -3.15 26.78
C ASP A 209 -9.88 -4.09 26.87
N TYR A 210 -9.24 -4.41 25.73
CA TYR A 210 -8.11 -5.33 25.62
C TYR A 210 -6.73 -4.68 25.68
N PHE A 211 -6.62 -3.34 25.79
CA PHE A 211 -5.31 -2.67 25.86
C PHE A 211 -4.61 -2.82 27.24
N TYR A 212 -5.28 -3.40 28.25
CA TYR A 212 -4.63 -3.86 29.48
C TYR A 212 -3.97 -5.23 29.26
N HIS A 213 -2.90 -5.27 28.48
CA HIS A 213 -1.99 -6.41 28.54
C HIS A 213 -1.16 -6.30 29.83
N ASP A 214 -1.69 -6.85 30.93
CA ASP A 214 -0.86 -7.36 32.01
C ASP A 214 -0.04 -8.52 31.42
N GLU A 215 1.17 -8.22 30.95
CA GLU A 215 2.14 -9.26 30.62
C GLU A 215 2.58 -9.94 31.92
N LEU A 216 2.11 -11.17 32.12
CA LEU A 216 2.53 -12.12 33.16
C LEU A 216 3.57 -13.09 32.62
#